data_AF-V8NQN5-F1
#
_entry.id   AF-V8NQN5-F1
#
_cell.length_a   1.000
_cell.length_b   1.000
_cell.length_c   1.000
_cell.angle_alpha   90.00
_cell.angle_beta   90.00
_cell.angle_gamma   90.00
#
_symmetry.space_group_name_H-M   'P 1'
#
loop_
_entity.id
_entity.type
_entity.pdbx_description
1 polymer ?
#
loop_
_entity_poly.entity_id
_entity_poly.type
_entity_poly.pdbx_seq_one_letter_code
_entity_poly.pdbx_strand_id
1 'polypeptide(L)'
;MDVILVYLQPSGKLFGDVCYNCSHVIEGDVVSALNKAWCVNCFSCSTCNIKLTLKNKFVEFDMKPVCKKCYEKFPLELKKRLKKLSELTSKKTQPKALDLNSA
;
A
#
# COMPACT_ATOMS: atom_id res chain seq x y z
N MET A 1 -3.12 0.14 12.07
CA MET A 1 -3.92 0.71 10.96
C MET A 1 -3.05 1.75 10.31
N ASP A 2 -1.99 1.22 9.73
CA ASP A 2 -0.87 1.93 9.19
C ASP A 2 -1.40 2.85 8.10
N VAL A 3 -1.14 4.15 8.27
CA VAL A 3 -1.41 5.15 7.25
C VAL A 3 -0.43 4.80 6.13
N ILE A 4 -0.89 4.03 5.14
CA ILE A 4 -0.07 3.61 4.01
C ILE A 4 0.35 4.89 3.30
N LEU A 5 1.63 5.23 3.44
CA LEU A 5 2.21 6.41 2.85
C LEU A 5 2.23 6.22 1.34
N VAL A 6 1.28 6.88 0.68
CA VAL A 6 1.38 7.19 -0.74
C VAL A 6 2.53 8.19 -0.82
N TYR A 7 3.50 7.98 -1.69
CA TYR A 7 4.47 9.01 -2.05
C TYR A 7 4.38 9.22 -3.56
N LEU A 8 4.38 10.49 -3.98
CA LEU A 8 4.57 10.87 -5.38
C LEU A 8 6.07 11.05 -5.58
N GLN A 9 6.69 10.16 -6.34
CA GLN A 9 8.12 10.29 -6.68
C GLN A 9 8.25 10.94 -8.06
N PRO A 10 9.04 12.03 -8.20
CA PRO A 10 9.33 12.59 -9.51
C PRO A 10 10.20 11.61 -10.31
N SER A 11 9.85 11.41 -11.58
CA SER A 11 10.48 10.43 -12.49
C SER A 11 11.94 10.82 -12.82
N GLY A 12 12.90 10.27 -12.06
CA GLY A 12 14.35 10.46 -12.25
C GLY A 12 15.14 9.15 -12.38
N LYS A 13 14.50 8.08 -12.86
CA LYS A 13 15.07 6.72 -12.94
C LYS A 13 15.38 6.34 -14.39
N LEU A 14 16.54 5.70 -14.60
CA LEU A 14 16.99 5.20 -15.92
C LEU A 14 16.11 4.05 -16.47
N PHE A 15 15.30 3.43 -15.61
CA PHE A 15 14.34 2.38 -15.95
C PHE A 15 12.98 2.76 -15.35
N GLY A 16 11.94 2.89 -16.18
CA GLY A 16 10.60 3.28 -15.72
C GLY A 16 9.98 2.25 -14.78
N ASP A 17 9.27 2.71 -13.75
CA ASP A 17 8.53 1.81 -12.85
C ASP A 17 7.30 1.23 -13.56
N VAL A 18 6.98 -0.05 -13.31
CA VAL A 18 5.82 -0.73 -13.92
C VAL A 18 4.63 -0.69 -12.97
N CYS A 19 3.48 -0.26 -13.48
CA CYS A 19 2.26 -0.19 -12.70
C CYS A 19 1.75 -1.60 -12.35
N TYR A 20 1.57 -1.86 -11.06
CA TYR A 20 1.07 -3.15 -10.57
C TYR A 20 -0.34 -3.50 -11.06
N ASN A 21 -1.17 -2.50 -11.39
CA ASN A 21 -2.55 -2.73 -11.81
C ASN A 21 -2.69 -3.01 -13.31
N CYS A 22 -2.07 -2.18 -14.16
CA CYS A 22 -2.19 -2.31 -15.61
C CYS A 22 -1.01 -3.02 -16.26
N SER A 23 0.06 -3.31 -15.53
CA SER A 23 1.30 -3.93 -16.04
C SER A 23 2.02 -3.15 -17.16
N HIS A 24 1.74 -1.85 -17.29
CA HIS A 24 2.42 -0.96 -18.23
C HIS A 24 3.45 -0.10 -17.49
N VAL A 25 4.45 0.40 -18.23
CA VAL A 25 5.41 1.39 -17.72
C VAL A 25 4.67 2.67 -17.36
N ILE A 26 4.98 3.23 -16.19
CA ILE A 26 4.38 4.47 -15.71
C ILE A 26 5.08 5.64 -16.40
N GLU A 27 4.34 6.33 -17.26
CA GLU A 27 4.78 7.57 -17.89
C GLU A 27 4.39 8.75 -16.98
N GLY A 28 5.38 9.34 -16.30
CA GLY A 28 5.18 10.49 -15.41
C GLY A 28 5.17 10.14 -13.92
N ASP A 29 4.19 10.67 -13.19
CA ASP A 29 4.14 10.56 -11.72
C ASP A 29 3.86 9.11 -11.28
N VAL A 30 4.73 8.62 -10.39
CA VAL A 30 4.60 7.30 -9.79
C VAL A 30 3.96 7.43 -8.41
N VAL A 31 2.89 6.66 -8.20
CA VAL A 31 2.31 6.46 -6.87
C VAL A 31 2.95 5.24 -6.24
N SER A 32 3.79 5.46 -5.22
CA SER A 32 4.36 4.38 -4.41
C SER A 32 3.46 4.10 -3.21
N ALA A 33 2.84 2.92 -3.18
CA ALA A 33 1.94 2.47 -2.11
C ALA A 33 1.89 0.94 -2.06
N LEU A 34 1.65 0.35 -0.87
CA LEU A 34 1.59 -1.11 -0.68
C LEU A 34 2.88 -1.83 -1.12
N ASN A 35 4.04 -1.18 -0.95
CA ASN A 35 5.33 -1.64 -1.45
C ASN A 35 5.34 -1.94 -2.97
N LYS A 36 4.51 -1.21 -3.74
CA LYS A 36 4.29 -1.37 -5.18
C LYS A 36 4.22 0.00 -5.85
N ALA A 37 4.45 0.03 -7.16
CA ALA A 37 4.30 1.22 -8.00
C ALA A 37 2.96 1.19 -8.75
N TRP A 38 2.31 2.34 -8.85
CA TRP A 38 1.02 2.50 -9.49
C TRP A 38 1.00 3.76 -10.34
N CYS A 39 0.30 3.74 -11.47
CA CYS A 39 -0.06 4.98 -12.16
C CYS A 39 -1.04 5.78 -11.28
N VAL A 40 -0.97 7.11 -11.34
CA VAL A 40 -1.97 8.01 -10.70
C VAL A 40 -3.41 7.65 -11.08
N ASN A 41 -3.63 7.20 -12.31
CA ASN A 41 -4.96 6.79 -12.79
C ASN A 41 -5.39 5.40 -12.34
N CYS A 42 -4.44 4.50 -12.07
CA CYS A 42 -4.72 3.12 -11.68
C CYS A 42 -4.81 2.94 -10.17
N PHE A 43 -4.33 3.91 -9.38
CA PHE A 43 -4.44 3.88 -7.94
C PHE A 43 -5.86 4.24 -7.48
N SER A 44 -6.75 3.26 -7.51
CA SER A 44 -8.17 3.41 -7.18
C SER A 44 -8.67 2.28 -6.27
N CYS A 45 -9.76 2.55 -5.54
CA CYS A 45 -10.36 1.57 -4.65
C CYS A 45 -10.80 0.32 -5.44
N SER A 46 -10.32 -0.87 -5.06
CA SER A 46 -10.66 -2.11 -5.76
C SER A 46 -12.15 -2.50 -5.66
N THR A 47 -12.91 -1.89 -4.74
CA THR A 47 -14.34 -2.16 -4.55
C THR A 47 -15.26 -1.18 -5.26
N CYS A 48 -14.86 0.09 -5.40
CA CYS A 48 -15.73 1.14 -5.96
C CYS A 48 -15.10 1.96 -7.08
N ASN A 49 -13.86 1.65 -7.47
CA ASN A 49 -13.11 2.31 -8.54
C ASN A 49 -12.87 3.82 -8.35
N ILE A 50 -13.18 4.38 -7.17
CA ILE A 50 -12.88 5.78 -6.84
C ILE A 50 -11.36 5.94 -6.72
N LYS A 51 -10.80 6.93 -7.43
CA LYS A 51 -9.38 7.28 -7.35
C LYS A 51 -8.99 7.60 -5.91
N LEU A 52 -7.88 7.03 -5.48
CA LEU A 52 -7.30 7.27 -4.17
C LEU A 52 -6.14 8.26 -4.33
N THR A 53 -6.03 9.19 -3.38
CA THR A 53 -4.93 10.15 -3.34
C THR A 53 -4.27 10.12 -1.97
N LEU A 54 -3.14 10.81 -1.85
CA LEU A 54 -2.45 11.09 -0.57
C LEU A 54 -3.39 11.56 0.55
N LYS A 55 -4.47 12.27 0.19
CA LYS A 55 -5.45 12.82 1.15
C LYS A 55 -6.47 11.78 1.62
N ASN A 56 -6.67 10.70 0.86
CA ASN A 56 -7.68 9.69 1.18
C ASN A 56 -7.09 8.61 2.09
N LYS A 57 -7.79 8.28 3.17
CA LYS A 57 -7.47 7.08 3.96
C LYS A 57 -7.97 5.83 3.22
N PHE A 58 -7.07 4.90 2.99
CA PHE A 58 -7.37 3.57 2.45
C PHE A 58 -6.66 2.50 3.26
N VAL A 59 -7.08 1.26 3.07
CA VAL A 59 -6.48 0.07 3.68
C VAL A 59 -6.03 -0.88 2.57
N GLU A 60 -5.02 -1.69 2.83
CA GLU A 60 -4.69 -2.81 1.96
C GLU A 60 -5.69 -3.94 2.17
N PHE A 61 -6.22 -4.49 1.09
CA PHE A 61 -6.99 -5.74 1.10
C PHE A 61 -6.67 -6.52 -0.16
N ASP A 62 -6.26 -7.77 -0.01
CA ASP A 62 -5.89 -8.65 -1.12
C ASP A 62 -4.85 -7.99 -2.06
N MET A 63 -3.82 -7.37 -1.47
CA MET A 63 -2.75 -6.64 -2.17
C MET A 63 -3.24 -5.45 -3.02
N LYS A 64 -4.47 -4.98 -2.79
CA LYS A 64 -5.08 -3.85 -3.50
C LYS A 64 -5.60 -2.80 -2.50
N PRO A 65 -5.66 -1.52 -2.89
CA PRO A 65 -6.13 -0.48 -2.00
C PRO A 65 -7.67 -0.44 -1.95
N VAL A 66 -8.23 -0.30 -0.75
CA VAL A 66 -9.67 -0.18 -0.50
C VAL A 66 -9.95 1.08 0.31
N CYS A 67 -10.86 1.94 -0.15
CA CYS A 67 -11.20 3.17 0.55
C CYS A 67 -11.88 2.86 1.91
N LYS A 68 -11.74 3.78 2.88
CA LYS A 68 -12.37 3.62 4.21
C LYS A 68 -13.87 3.27 4.12
N LYS A 69 -14.62 3.93 3.24
CA LYS A 69 -16.07 3.72 3.07
C LYS A 69 -16.42 2.30 2.61
N CYS A 70 -15.61 1.70 1.73
CA CYS A 70 -15.78 0.31 1.30
C CYS A 70 -15.33 -0.64 2.39
N TYR A 71 -14.23 -0.34 3.06
CA TYR A 71 -13.74 -1.11 4.19
C TYR A 71 -14.77 -1.20 5.33
N GLU A 72 -15.50 -0.12 5.62
CA GLU A 72 -16.57 -0.11 6.63
C GLU A 72 -17.74 -1.04 6.29
N LYS A 73 -17.93 -1.40 5.02
CA LYS A 73 -18.96 -2.37 4.59
C LYS A 73 -18.51 -3.82 4.73
N PHE A 74 -17.23 -4.09 4.99
CA PHE A 74 -16.75 -5.47 5.12
C PHE A 74 -17.26 -6.14 6.41
N PRO A 75 -17.45 -7.48 6.39
CA PRO A 75 -17.81 -8.24 7.58
C PRO A 75 -16.83 -8.01 8.74
N LEU A 76 -17.33 -8.03 9.98
CA LEU A 76 -16.52 -7.75 11.17
C LEU A 76 -15.35 -8.74 11.32
N GLU A 77 -15.59 -10.02 11.04
CA GLU A 77 -14.58 -11.08 11.06
C GLU A 77 -13.44 -10.81 10.08
N LEU A 78 -13.76 -10.26 8.90
CA LEU A 78 -12.77 -9.89 7.90
C LEU A 78 -11.91 -8.72 8.36
N LYS A 79 -12.54 -7.68 8.93
CA LYS A 79 -11.83 -6.52 9.52
C LYS A 79 -10.88 -6.95 10.64
N LYS A 80 -11.32 -7.88 11.51
CA LYS A 80 -10.49 -8.43 12.60
C LYS A 80 -9.26 -9.16 12.04
N ARG A 81 -9.44 -9.99 11.01
CA ARG A 81 -8.34 -10.70 10.34
C ARG A 81 -7.36 -9.73 9.70
N LEU A 82 -7.85 -8.71 8.99
CA LEU A 82 -6.98 -7.72 8.37
C LEU A 82 -6.15 -6.94 9.39
N LYS A 83 -6.76 -6.53 10.52
CA LYS A 83 -6.04 -5.88 11.61
C LYS A 83 -4.92 -6.77 12.16
N LYS A 84 -5.22 -8.05 12.42
CA LYS A 84 -4.24 -9.03 12.88
C LYS A 84 -3.09 -9.20 11.88
N LEU A 85 -3.38 -9.25 10.59
CA LEU A 85 -2.35 -9.34 9.54
C LEU A 85 -1.46 -8.09 9.53
N SER A 86 -2.03 -6.89 9.62
CA SER A 86 -1.25 -5.65 9.70
C SER A 86 -0.34 -5.61 10.94
N GLU A 87 -0.82 -6.10 12.08
CA GLU A 87 -0.02 -6.20 13.32
C GLU A 87 1.13 -7.21 13.19
N LEU A 88 0.96 -8.28 12.42
CA LEU A 88 2.02 -9.25 12.13
C LEU A 88 3.06 -8.69 11.16
N THR A 89 2.65 -7.90 10.16
CA THR A 89 3.57 -7.24 9.23
C THR A 89 4.37 -6.13 9.90
N SER A 90 3.77 -5.34 10.78
CA SER A 90 4.49 -4.26 11.51
C SER A 90 5.52 -4.80 12.50
N LYS A 91 5.36 -6.04 12.99
CA LYS A 91 6.37 -6.73 13.83
C LYS A 91 7.57 -7.26 13.06
N LYS A 92 7.53 -7.28 11.72
CA LYS A 92 8.65 -7.70 10.86
C LYS A 92 9.54 -6.55 10.38
N THR A 93 9.18 -5.29 10.65
CA THR A 93 10.00 -4.11 10.32
C THR A 93 10.81 -3.59 11.50
N GLN A 94 10.90 -4.34 12.60
CA GLN A 94 12.03 -4.20 13.52
C GLN A 94 13.15 -5.16 13.06
N PRO A 95 14.31 -4.68 12.60
CA PRO A 95 15.51 -5.49 12.78
C PRO A 95 15.59 -5.78 14.28
N LYS A 96 15.53 -7.05 14.68
CA LYS A 96 16.14 -7.43 15.96
C LYS A 96 17.56 -6.90 15.88
N ALA A 97 17.88 -5.92 16.71
CA ALA A 97 19.25 -5.68 17.10
C ALA A 97 19.82 -7.06 17.44
N LEU A 98 20.78 -7.51 16.65
CA LEU A 98 21.65 -8.58 17.09
C LEU A 98 22.45 -7.95 18.22
N ASP A 99 22.10 -8.30 19.45
CA ASP A 99 22.91 -8.04 20.62
C ASP A 99 24.30 -8.65 20.35
N LEU A 100 25.26 -7.82 19.92
CA LEU A 100 26.67 -8.13 20.07
C LEU A 100 27.00 -7.97 21.55
N ASN A 101 26.86 -9.06 22.30
CA ASN A 101 27.56 -9.28 23.55
C ASN A 101 27.76 -10.78 23.73
N SER A 102 28.94 -11.29 23.36
CA SER A 102 29.64 -12.43 24.00
C SER A 102 30.88 -12.83 23.18
N ALA A 103 32.03 -12.25 23.53
CA ALA A 103 33.33 -12.92 23.71
C ALA A 103 34.37 -11.87 24.12
#